data_AF-A0A2V9X5H2-F1
#
_entry.id   AF-A0A2V9X5H2-F1
#
_cell.length_a   1.000
_cell.length_b   1.000
_cell.length_c   1.000
_cell.angle_alpha   90.00
_cell.angle_beta   90.00
_cell.angle_gamma   90.00
#
_symmetry.space_group_name_H-M   'P 1'
#
loop_
_entity.id
_entity.type
_entity.pdbx_description
1 polymer ?
#
loop_
_entity_poly.entity_id
_entity_poly.type
_entity_poly.pdbx_seq_one_letter_code
_entity_poly.pdbx_strand_id
1 'polypeptide(L)' 'TNEYVRHGTQTLLAALEIASGEVVAHIKQRCTSVNFLRFMNDAVGAFPKRELHVVLDNLNIHKNEASSAG' A
#
# COMPACT_ATOMS: atom_id res chain seq x y z
N THR A 1 33.29 8.74 5.59
CA THR A 1 32.37 8.62 6.73
C THR A 1 31.00 8.32 6.16
N ASN A 2 30.45 7.11 6.39
CA ASN A 2 29.14 6.73 5.85
C ASN A 2 28.08 7.27 6.81
N GLU A 3 27.68 8.53 6.58
CA GLU A 3 26.71 9.20 7.43
C GLU A 3 25.32 8.66 7.11
N TYR A 4 24.78 7.87 8.04
CA TYR A 4 23.38 7.48 8.01
C TYR A 4 22.52 8.73 8.29
N VAL A 5 21.82 9.20 7.26
CA VAL A 5 20.89 10.34 7.38
C VAL A 5 19.50 9.82 7.73
N ARG A 6 18.96 10.26 8.87
CA ARG A 6 17.57 9.96 9.27
C ARG A 6 16.61 10.98 8.65
N HIS A 7 15.64 10.50 7.88
CA HIS A 7 14.58 11.33 7.30
C HIS A 7 13.30 11.38 8.16
N GLY A 8 13.45 11.20 9.48
CA GLY A 8 12.32 11.08 10.40
C GLY A 8 11.50 9.81 10.18
N THR A 9 10.32 9.75 10.79
CA THR A 9 9.39 8.61 10.66
C THR A 9 8.63 8.71 9.34
N GLN A 10 8.72 7.67 8.51
CA GLN A 10 7.94 7.55 7.27
C GLN A 10 6.96 6.37 7.37
N THR A 11 5.89 6.43 6.57
CA THR A 11 4.92 5.35 6.39
C THR A 11 5.28 4.52 5.17
N LEU A 12 5.33 3.20 5.34
CA LEU A 12 5.41 2.23 4.25
C LEU A 12 4.03 1.60 4.03
N LEU A 13 3.53 1.68 2.79
CA LEU A 13 2.42 0.87 2.31
C LEU A 13 3.02 -0.18 1.38
N ALA A 14 2.75 -1.46 1.60
CA ALA A 14 3.30 -2.54 0.79
C ALA A 14 2.29 -3.68 0.63
N ALA A 15 2.29 -4.29 -0.55
CA ALA A 15 1.51 -5.48 -0.87
C ALA A 15 2.45 -6.51 -1.50
N LEU A 16 2.36 -7.74 -1.00
CA LEU A 16 3.11 -8.90 -1.47
C LEU A 16 2.21 -9.78 -2.32
N GLU A 17 2.60 -10.04 -3.56
CA GLU A 17 2.00 -11.09 -4.38
C GLU A 17 2.57 -12.44 -3.91
N ILE A 18 1.69 -13.36 -3.50
CA ILE A 18 2.07 -14.57 -2.77
C ILE A 18 2.70 -15.64 -3.67
N ALA A 19 2.32 -15.72 -4.94
CA ALA A 19 2.77 -16.74 -5.87
C ALA A 19 4.16 -16.44 -6.46
N SER A 20 4.44 -15.18 -6.78
CA SER A 20 5.68 -14.69 -7.38
C SER A 20 6.64 -14.12 -6.34
N GLY A 21 6.15 -13.67 -5.19
CA GLY A 21 6.94 -12.96 -4.19
C GLY A 21 7.21 -11.49 -4.54
N GLU A 22 6.56 -10.95 -5.57
CA GLU A 22 6.73 -9.56 -5.97
C GLU A 22 6.09 -8.59 -4.97
N VAL A 23 6.75 -7.45 -4.73
CA VAL A 23 6.27 -6.43 -3.78
C VAL A 23 6.02 -5.12 -4.51
N VAL A 24 4.79 -4.61 -4.38
CA VAL A 24 4.45 -3.23 -4.73
C VAL A 24 4.48 -2.40 -3.45
N ALA A 25 5.22 -1.29 -3.43
CA ALA A 25 5.39 -0.50 -2.21
C ALA A 25 5.47 1.01 -2.45
N HIS A 26 4.92 1.77 -1.52
CA HIS A 26 5.00 3.23 -1.47
C HIS A 26 5.55 3.71 -0.12
N ILE A 27 6.52 4.62 -0.18
CA ILE A 27 6.98 5.39 0.98
C ILE A 27 6.26 6.75 0.97
N LYS A 28 5.65 7.13 2.10
CA LYS A 28 4.95 8.40 2.29
C LYS A 28 5.31 9.03 3.62
N GLN A 29 5.16 10.34 3.72
CA GLN A 29 5.38 11.09 4.96
C GLN A 29 4.29 10.82 6.02
N ARG A 30 3.07 10.45 5.61
CA ARG A 30 1.94 10.18 6.50
C ARG A 30 1.08 9.01 6.01
N CYS A 31 0.53 8.27 6.96
CA CYS A 31 -0.46 7.22 6.74
C CYS A 31 -1.85 7.85 6.66
N THR A 32 -2.40 8.01 5.46
CA THR A 32 -3.72 8.59 5.22
C THR A 32 -4.53 7.69 4.28
N SER A 33 -5.86 7.75 4.38
CA SER A 33 -6.76 7.00 3.49
C SER A 33 -6.55 7.35 2.01
N VAL A 34 -6.27 8.61 1.68
CA VAL A 34 -5.96 9.04 0.31
C VAL A 34 -4.68 8.39 -0.22
N ASN A 35 -3.65 8.29 0.62
CA ASN A 35 -2.41 7.62 0.24
C ASN A 35 -2.62 6.11 0.08
N PHE A 36 -3.46 5.51 0.91
CA PHE A 36 -3.86 4.11 0.80
C PHE A 36 -4.65 3.83 -0.50
N LEU A 37 -5.67 4.61 -0.82
CA LEU A 37 -6.45 4.45 -2.05
C LEU A 37 -5.57 4.58 -3.31
N ARG A 38 -4.68 5.58 -3.35
CA ARG A 38 -3.74 5.72 -4.47
C ARG A 38 -2.81 4.51 -4.59
N PHE A 39 -2.31 4.00 -3.46
CA PHE A 39 -1.51 2.78 -3.44
C PHE A 39 -2.30 1.57 -3.97
N MET A 40 -3.57 1.41 -3.59
CA MET A 40 -4.41 0.33 -4.09
C MET A 40 -4.66 0.43 -5.60
N ASN A 41 -4.88 1.63 -6.15
CA ASN A 41 -5.00 1.83 -7.59
C ASN A 41 -3.75 1.37 -8.33
N ASP A 42 -2.57 1.73 -7.83
CA ASP A 42 -1.30 1.35 -8.44
C ASP A 42 -1.05 -0.17 -8.31
N ALA A 43 -1.40 -0.77 -7.16
CA ALA A 43 -1.32 -2.22 -6.95
C ALA A 43 -2.25 -3.00 -7.89
N VAL A 44 -3.51 -2.56 -8.07
CA VAL A 44 -4.45 -3.18 -9.02
C VAL A 44 -3.97 -3.00 -10.46
N GLY A 45 -3.43 -1.82 -10.80
CA GLY A 45 -2.87 -1.53 -12.11
C GLY A 45 -1.66 -2.40 -12.48
N ALA A 46 -0.89 -2.87 -11.51
CA ALA A 46 0.24 -3.78 -11.72
C ALA A 46 -0.17 -5.19 -12.18
N PHE A 47 -1.42 -5.61 -11.88
CA PHE A 47 -1.93 -6.94 -12.20
C PHE A 47 -3.20 -6.88 -13.06
N PRO A 48 -3.13 -6.35 -14.30
CA PRO A 48 -4.30 -6.19 -15.14
C PRO A 48 -4.89 -7.56 -15.52
N LYS A 49 -6.23 -7.63 -15.56
CA LYS A 49 -7.02 -8.83 -15.96
C LYS A 49 -6.94 -10.02 -15.00
N ARG A 50 -6.58 -9.78 -13.74
CA ARG A 50 -6.66 -10.79 -12.67
C ARG A 50 -7.68 -10.37 -11.64
N GLU A 51 -8.40 -11.35 -11.09
CA GLU A 51 -9.14 -11.13 -9.86
C GLU A 51 -8.13 -11.07 -8.70
N LEU A 52 -8.20 -10.00 -7.90
CA LEU A 52 -7.29 -9.77 -6.80
C LEU A 52 -8.01 -9.95 -5.47
N HIS A 53 -7.59 -10.96 -4.71
CA HIS A 53 -8.02 -11.14 -3.33
C HIS A 53 -6.98 -10.48 -2.41
N VAL A 54 -7.38 -9.39 -1.76
CA VAL A 54 -6.49 -8.59 -0.92
C VAL A 54 -6.82 -8.86 0.54
N VAL A 55 -5.81 -9.29 1.30
CA VAL A 55 -5.88 -9.40 2.76
C VAL A 55 -5.17 -8.19 3.36
N LEU A 56 -5.93 -7.32 4.01
CA LEU A 56 -5.41 -6.15 4.69
C LEU A 56 -5.20 -6.45 6.18
N ASP A 57 -4.19 -5.81 6.78
CA ASP A 57 -4.05 -5.80 8.23
C ASP A 57 -5.24 -5.06 8.89
N ASN A 58 -5.52 -5.33 10.16
CA ASN A 58 -6.69 -4.73 10.83
C ASN A 58 -6.40 -3.30 11.33
N LEU A 59 -6.01 -2.41 10.41
CA LEU A 59 -5.76 -1.00 10.70
C LEU A 59 -6.99 -0.15 10.33
N ASN A 60 -7.36 0.80 11.19
CA ASN A 60 -8.59 1.60 11.03
C ASN A 60 -8.63 2.42 9.73
N ILE A 61 -7.50 2.68 9.08
CA ILE A 61 -7.44 3.42 7.81
C ILE A 61 -8.06 2.67 6.62
N HIS A 62 -8.29 1.36 6.75
CA HIS A 62 -8.92 0.52 5.71
C HIS A 62 -10.44 0.52 5.78
N LYS A 63 -11.03 1.14 6.82
CA LYS A 63 -12.46 1.08 7.15
C LYS A 63 -13.15 2.43 6.92
N ASN A 64 -12.93 3.06 5.77
CA ASN A 64 -13.72 4.23 5.38
C ASN A 64 -14.90 3.79 4.49
N GLU A 65 -16.06 4.42 4.68
CA GLU A 65 -17.29 4.23 3.87
C GLU A 65 -17.09 4.46 2.35
N ALA A 66 -15.97 5.06 1.94
CA ALA A 66 -15.59 5.25 0.54
C ALA A 66 -14.82 4.04 -0.07
N SER A 67 -14.57 2.99 0.72
CA SER A 67 -13.81 1.80 0.31
C SER A 67 -14.69 0.68 -0.29
N SER A 68 -15.99 0.90 -0.39
CA SER A 68 -16.91 0.07 -1.17
C SER A 68 -16.79 0.41 -2.66
N ALA A 69 -15.75 -0.14 -3.29
CA ALA A 69 -15.71 -0.24 -4.75
C ALA A 69 -16.73 -1.31 -5.17
N GLY A 70 -17.72 -0.89 -5.95
CA GLY A 70 -18.49 -1.80 -6.80
C GLY A 70 -17.69 -2.23 -8.02
#